data_AF-A0A932U061-F1
#
_entry.id   AF-A0A932U061-F1
#
_cell.length_a   1.000
_cell.length_b   1.000
_cell.length_c   1.000
_cell.angle_alpha   90.00
_cell.angle_beta   90.00
_cell.angle_gamma   90.00
#
_symmetry.space_group_name_H-M   'P 1'
#
loop_
_entity.id
_entity.type
_entity.pdbx_description
1 polymer ?
#
loop_
_entity_poly.entity_id
_entity_poly.type
_entity_poly.pdbx_seq_one_letter_code
_entity_poly.pdbx_strand_id
1 'polypeptide(L)'
;MKMVSKQGAITESGFKDGEAWMWLVCALLSTAWAVLLIWMETQKFLSFQVGGDMGIYAQVMWSMAHGCPFYMSLLGGPGNFLGHHFAPLMILLAPFYRLWPDARFLLVTEVVALALTVAPLYIFARKRLGPQTALLIVLAFLLYPPLHFTALTDFHEIHLAIPLLMASTALLIDKRLRLSIICLALAMLVKEEVTFIAIGFGVYIALAQRRWCLGMAVVITSLLWGVILFQVLIPILNGGADYTFYQRYATLGATPREMLNTLTFHPVTVWNLVTTPSKLLFVFQLLAPLAALPLLGFPSILLAVPTLGYLLLSDYGFMTSITFYYTAPLIPFLF
;
A
#
# COMPACT_ATOMS: atom_id res chain seq x y z
N MET A 1 4.13 21.76 -53.09
CA MET A 1 5.41 21.68 -52.35
C MET A 1 5.09 21.29 -50.91
N LYS A 2 5.08 19.99 -50.59
CA LYS A 2 4.73 19.46 -49.26
C LYS A 2 6.00 19.38 -48.41
N MET A 3 6.10 20.18 -47.35
CA MET A 3 7.07 19.99 -46.29
C MET A 3 6.51 18.97 -45.30
N VAL A 4 7.10 17.77 -45.30
CA VAL A 4 6.92 16.77 -44.24
C VAL A 4 8.10 16.94 -43.29
N SER A 5 7.88 17.55 -42.12
CA SER A 5 8.86 17.56 -41.04
C SER A 5 8.81 16.21 -40.32
N LYS A 6 9.95 15.53 -40.30
CA LYS A 6 10.18 14.29 -39.56
C LYS A 6 10.00 14.56 -38.06
N GLN A 7 9.04 13.90 -37.43
CA GLN A 7 8.99 13.75 -35.98
C GLN A 7 10.22 12.97 -35.53
N GLY A 8 10.95 13.56 -34.57
CA GLY A 8 12.15 13.00 -33.97
C GLY A 8 11.85 11.67 -33.29
N ALA A 9 12.59 10.64 -33.70
CA ALA A 9 12.68 9.38 -33.02
C ALA A 9 13.23 9.63 -31.61
N ILE A 10 12.50 9.20 -30.59
CA ILE A 10 12.98 9.09 -29.22
C ILE A 10 14.01 7.96 -29.25
N THR A 11 15.28 8.33 -29.20
CA THR A 11 16.39 7.39 -29.11
C THR A 11 16.33 6.69 -27.76
N GLU A 12 16.37 5.35 -27.82
CA GLU A 12 16.68 4.48 -26.69
C GLU A 12 18.03 4.91 -26.10
N SER A 13 18.00 5.64 -24.99
CA SER A 13 19.21 5.94 -24.24
C SER A 13 19.60 4.70 -23.43
N GLY A 14 20.43 3.85 -24.07
CA GLY A 14 21.31 2.95 -23.36
C GLY A 14 22.05 3.70 -22.24
N PHE A 15 22.33 2.99 -21.15
CA PHE A 15 23.06 3.49 -19.99
C PHE A 15 24.24 4.35 -20.46
N LYS A 16 24.23 5.65 -20.14
CA LYS A 16 25.46 6.44 -20.22
C LYS A 16 26.37 5.91 -19.13
N ASP A 17 27.50 5.31 -19.51
CA ASP A 17 28.44 4.61 -18.62
C ASP A 17 28.91 5.47 -17.42
N GLY A 18 28.75 6.79 -17.47
CA GLY A 18 29.04 7.72 -16.36
C GLY A 18 28.01 7.78 -15.21
N GLU A 19 26.88 7.08 -15.28
CA GLU A 19 25.80 7.14 -14.27
C GLU A 19 25.58 5.82 -13.51
N ALA A 20 26.38 4.77 -13.78
CA ALA A 20 26.26 3.48 -13.12
C ALA A 20 26.44 3.58 -11.59
N TRP A 21 27.32 4.47 -11.13
CA TRP A 21 27.56 4.69 -9.70
C TRP A 21 26.33 5.26 -8.96
N MET A 22 25.40 5.94 -9.65
CA MET A 22 24.20 6.48 -9.02
C MET A 22 23.20 5.38 -8.67
N TRP A 23 23.15 4.30 -9.45
CA TRP A 23 22.42 3.08 -9.10
C TRP A 23 23.01 2.42 -7.86
N LEU A 24 24.35 2.35 -7.80
CA LEU A 24 25.05 1.82 -6.63
C LEU A 24 24.76 2.67 -5.39
N VAL A 25 24.81 4.00 -5.49
CA VAL A 25 24.46 4.89 -4.37
C VAL A 25 23.01 4.69 -3.94
N CYS A 26 22.06 4.60 -4.87
CA CYS A 26 20.67 4.33 -4.57
C CYS A 26 20.48 3.01 -3.82
N ALA A 27 21.14 1.94 -4.29
CA ALA A 27 21.12 0.63 -3.66
C ALA A 27 21.77 0.65 -2.26
N LEU A 28 22.88 1.35 -2.09
CA LEU A 28 23.56 1.50 -0.79
C LEU A 28 22.68 2.26 0.21
N LEU A 29 22.01 3.34 -0.21
CA LEU A 29 21.10 4.10 0.66
C LEU A 29 19.92 3.23 1.11
N SER A 30 19.27 2.53 0.17
CA SER A 30 18.16 1.62 0.47
C SER A 30 18.61 0.47 1.41
N THR A 31 19.78 -0.10 1.15
CA THR A 31 20.34 -1.18 1.98
C THR A 31 20.70 -0.71 3.37
N ALA A 32 21.37 0.45 3.50
CA ALA A 32 21.74 1.01 4.79
C ALA A 32 20.50 1.35 5.64
N TRP A 33 19.47 1.92 5.00
CA TRP A 33 18.17 2.16 5.63
C TRP A 33 17.51 0.86 6.11
N ALA A 34 17.48 -0.17 5.26
CA ALA A 34 16.91 -1.47 5.61
C ALA A 34 17.67 -2.13 6.77
N VAL A 35 19.00 -2.14 6.74
CA VAL A 35 19.84 -2.70 7.81
C VAL A 35 19.59 -1.98 9.13
N LEU A 36 19.50 -0.65 9.11
CA LEU A 36 19.22 0.15 10.31
C LEU A 36 17.85 -0.23 10.91
N LEU A 37 16.80 -0.27 10.10
CA LEU A 37 15.46 -0.57 10.60
C LEU A 37 15.29 -2.03 11.01
N ILE A 38 15.91 -2.97 10.29
CA ILE A 38 15.97 -4.38 10.72
C ILE A 38 16.65 -4.48 12.09
N TRP A 39 17.75 -3.75 12.29
CA TRP A 39 18.43 -3.73 13.58
C TRP A 39 17.52 -3.17 14.68
N MET A 40 16.83 -2.05 14.43
CA MET A 40 15.88 -1.44 15.38
C MET A 40 14.70 -2.37 15.71
N GLU A 41 14.05 -2.96 14.71
CA GLU A 41 12.97 -3.93 14.90
C GLU A 41 13.44 -5.17 15.66
N THR A 42 14.66 -5.64 15.37
CA THR A 42 15.26 -6.75 16.12
C THR A 42 15.48 -6.37 17.58
N GLN A 43 15.92 -5.14 17.89
CA GLN A 43 16.05 -4.69 19.28
C GLN A 43 14.69 -4.59 19.97
N LYS A 44 13.65 -4.08 19.29
CA LYS A 44 12.28 -4.08 19.80
C LYS A 44 11.81 -5.50 20.13
N PHE A 45 12.03 -6.44 19.22
CA PHE A 45 11.69 -7.85 19.42
C PHE A 45 12.43 -8.47 20.61
N LEU A 46 13.75 -8.30 20.69
CA LEU A 46 14.57 -8.85 21.77
C LEU A 46 14.31 -8.21 23.14
N SER A 47 13.78 -6.98 23.16
CA SER A 47 13.37 -6.28 24.38
C SER A 47 11.89 -6.46 24.74
N PHE A 48 11.19 -7.36 24.05
CA PHE A 48 9.76 -7.65 24.26
C PHE A 48 8.84 -6.43 24.07
N GLN A 49 9.20 -5.52 23.16
CA GLN A 49 8.43 -4.32 22.79
C GLN A 49 7.61 -4.50 21.50
N VAL A 50 7.27 -5.75 21.17
CA VAL A 50 6.38 -6.10 20.05
C VAL A 50 4.99 -6.45 20.58
N GLY A 51 3.96 -6.14 19.81
CA GLY A 51 2.56 -6.32 20.15
C GLY A 51 2.00 -7.72 19.86
N GLY A 52 0.71 -7.88 20.17
CA GLY A 52 -0.01 -9.15 20.00
C GLY A 52 -0.13 -9.60 18.53
N ASP A 53 -0.19 -8.66 17.59
CA ASP A 53 -0.25 -8.93 16.15
C ASP A 53 0.95 -9.78 15.70
N MET A 54 2.13 -9.53 16.27
CA MET A 54 3.32 -10.32 15.98
C MET A 54 3.14 -11.81 16.27
N GLY A 55 2.45 -12.15 17.37
CA GLY A 55 2.15 -13.55 17.73
C GLY A 55 1.18 -14.19 16.74
N ILE A 56 0.19 -13.44 16.27
CA ILE A 56 -0.78 -13.90 15.26
C ILE A 56 -0.07 -14.21 13.95
N TYR A 57 0.70 -13.27 13.41
CA TYR A 57 1.40 -13.48 12.13
C TYR A 57 2.48 -14.56 12.23
N ALA A 58 3.19 -14.66 13.36
CA ALA A 58 4.15 -15.74 13.58
C ALA A 58 3.47 -17.12 13.57
N GLN A 59 2.32 -17.26 14.23
CA GLN A 59 1.52 -18.49 14.19
C GLN A 59 1.05 -18.80 12.77
N VAL A 60 0.44 -17.83 12.08
CA VAL A 60 -0.10 -18.00 10.73
C VAL A 60 1.00 -18.43 9.75
N MET A 61 2.17 -17.79 9.82
CA MET A 61 3.31 -18.11 8.98
C MET A 61 3.83 -19.51 9.27
N TRP A 62 3.97 -19.87 10.55
CA TRP A 62 4.35 -21.22 10.95
C TRP A 62 3.35 -22.26 10.44
N SER A 63 2.05 -22.03 10.57
CA SER A 63 0.99 -22.92 10.07
C SER A 63 1.08 -23.12 8.56
N MET A 64 1.22 -22.04 7.78
CA MET A 64 1.42 -22.12 6.32
C MET A 64 2.67 -22.90 5.96
N ALA A 65 3.78 -22.65 6.67
CA ALA A 65 5.02 -23.38 6.47
C ALA A 65 4.90 -24.86 6.83
N HIS A 66 3.96 -25.29 7.67
CA HIS A 66 3.81 -26.70 8.07
C HIS A 66 2.60 -27.41 7.44
N GLY A 67 2.02 -26.84 6.38
CA GLY A 67 0.96 -27.49 5.61
C GLY A 67 -0.46 -27.27 6.16
N CYS A 68 -0.61 -26.33 7.09
CA CYS A 68 -1.90 -25.87 7.62
C CYS A 68 -2.15 -24.43 7.13
N PRO A 69 -2.46 -24.22 5.84
CA PRO A 69 -2.52 -22.88 5.25
C PRO A 69 -3.52 -21.99 5.98
N PHE A 70 -3.05 -20.80 6.41
CA PHE A 70 -3.82 -19.76 7.09
C PHE A 70 -4.49 -20.17 8.42
N TYR A 71 -4.12 -21.32 9.00
CA TYR A 71 -4.64 -21.71 10.31
C TYR A 71 -4.08 -20.81 11.43
N MET A 72 -4.95 -20.39 12.33
CA MET A 72 -4.63 -19.54 13.49
C MET A 72 -5.61 -19.80 14.64
N SER A 73 -5.14 -19.79 15.88
CA SER A 73 -5.99 -19.97 17.07
C SER A 73 -6.12 -18.71 17.94
N LEU A 74 -5.37 -17.65 17.63
CA LEU A 74 -5.22 -16.48 18.49
C LEU A 74 -6.31 -15.41 18.37
N LEU A 75 -6.97 -15.25 17.21
CA LEU A 75 -8.09 -14.31 17.03
C LEU A 75 -9.48 -14.91 17.28
N GLY A 76 -9.55 -16.16 17.76
CA GLY A 76 -10.81 -16.89 17.91
C GLY A 76 -11.45 -17.25 16.56
N GLY A 77 -12.77 -17.43 16.55
CA GLY A 77 -13.52 -17.78 15.33
C GLY A 77 -13.23 -19.20 14.81
N PRO A 78 -13.48 -19.48 13.52
CA PRO A 78 -13.25 -20.79 12.90
C PRO A 78 -11.78 -21.16 12.73
N GLY A 79 -10.86 -20.27 13.12
CA GLY A 79 -9.42 -20.49 13.08
C GLY A 79 -8.77 -20.29 11.71
N ASN A 80 -9.37 -19.47 10.84
CA ASN A 80 -8.81 -19.13 9.54
C ASN A 80 -8.47 -17.63 9.48
N PHE A 81 -7.18 -17.32 9.31
CA PHE A 81 -6.68 -15.95 9.22
C PHE A 81 -7.33 -15.14 8.10
N LEU A 82 -7.63 -15.78 6.96
CA LEU A 82 -8.27 -15.11 5.81
C LEU A 82 -9.70 -14.64 6.10
N GLY A 83 -10.35 -15.16 7.15
CA GLY A 83 -11.64 -14.68 7.64
C GLY A 83 -11.55 -13.37 8.44
N HIS A 84 -10.34 -12.98 8.87
CA HIS A 84 -10.09 -11.71 9.55
C HIS A 84 -9.33 -10.73 8.64
N HIS A 85 -8.29 -11.21 7.97
CA HIS A 85 -7.44 -10.45 7.07
C HIS A 85 -7.22 -11.23 5.79
N PHE A 86 -7.76 -10.74 4.68
CA PHE A 86 -7.64 -11.42 3.41
C PHE A 86 -6.29 -11.11 2.76
N ALA A 87 -5.29 -11.92 3.11
CA ALA A 87 -3.91 -11.76 2.68
C ALA A 87 -3.32 -13.03 2.02
N PRO A 88 -3.94 -13.57 0.96
CA PRO A 88 -3.51 -14.85 0.38
C PRO A 88 -2.07 -14.83 -0.17
N LEU A 89 -1.54 -13.67 -0.56
CA LEU A 89 -0.17 -13.56 -1.07
C LEU A 89 0.89 -13.94 -0.02
N MET A 90 0.56 -13.85 1.27
CA MET A 90 1.49 -14.23 2.35
C MET A 90 1.99 -15.67 2.25
N ILE A 91 1.23 -16.58 1.63
CA ILE A 91 1.64 -17.98 1.48
C ILE A 91 2.95 -18.12 0.70
N LEU A 92 3.29 -17.15 -0.15
CA LEU A 92 4.55 -17.14 -0.90
C LEU A 92 5.78 -17.00 0.02
N LEU A 93 5.60 -16.51 1.25
CA LEU A 93 6.66 -16.39 2.23
C LEU A 93 6.93 -17.72 2.97
N ALA A 94 5.95 -18.63 3.03
CA ALA A 94 6.04 -19.89 3.74
C ALA A 94 7.27 -20.77 3.38
N PRO A 95 7.65 -20.97 2.10
CA PRO A 95 8.85 -21.76 1.77
C PRO A 95 10.15 -21.10 2.26
N PHE A 96 10.22 -19.76 2.30
CA PHE A 96 11.38 -19.04 2.81
C PHE A 96 11.43 -19.07 4.34
N TYR A 97 10.27 -18.98 5.00
CA TYR A 97 10.17 -19.16 6.45
C TYR A 97 10.67 -20.53 6.91
N ARG A 98 10.52 -21.60 6.10
CA ARG A 98 11.11 -22.91 6.43
C ARG A 98 12.64 -22.88 6.55
N LEU A 99 13.32 -21.97 5.86
CA LEU A 99 14.77 -21.82 5.94
C LEU A 99 15.19 -21.09 7.23
N TRP A 100 14.32 -20.24 7.76
CA TRP A 100 14.55 -19.49 9.00
C TRP A 100 13.23 -19.35 9.79
N PRO A 101 12.82 -20.39 10.54
CA PRO A 101 11.53 -20.42 11.24
C PRO A 101 11.59 -19.62 12.55
N ASP A 102 11.74 -18.31 12.42
CA ASP A 102 11.87 -17.36 13.52
C ASP A 102 10.96 -16.15 13.27
N ALA A 103 10.33 -15.60 14.31
CA ALA A 103 9.45 -14.46 14.17
C ALA A 103 10.13 -13.24 13.51
N ARG A 104 11.44 -13.04 13.74
CA ARG A 104 12.23 -11.97 13.11
C ARG A 104 12.28 -12.07 11.58
N PHE A 105 12.03 -13.25 11.00
CA PHE A 105 11.87 -13.38 9.55
C PHE A 105 10.82 -12.42 9.00
N LEU A 106 9.70 -12.27 9.71
CA LEU A 106 8.60 -11.40 9.31
C LEU A 106 9.03 -9.93 9.34
N LEU A 107 9.66 -9.49 10.43
CA LEU A 107 10.20 -8.14 10.59
C LEU A 107 11.25 -7.79 9.51
N VAL A 108 12.12 -8.75 9.18
CA VAL A 108 13.07 -8.58 8.07
C VAL A 108 12.34 -8.47 6.73
N THR A 109 11.33 -9.31 6.51
CA THR A 109 10.59 -9.37 5.26
C THR A 109 9.86 -8.07 4.96
N GLU A 110 9.18 -7.47 5.95
CA GLU A 110 8.50 -6.19 5.74
C GLU A 110 9.48 -5.06 5.43
N VAL A 111 10.59 -4.93 6.15
CA VAL A 111 11.56 -3.85 5.92
C VAL A 111 12.21 -4.01 4.56
N VAL A 112 12.51 -5.24 4.14
CA VAL A 112 12.99 -5.53 2.79
C VAL A 112 11.94 -5.14 1.74
N ALA A 113 10.65 -5.46 1.95
CA ALA A 113 9.59 -5.07 1.02
C ALA A 113 9.47 -3.54 0.90
N LEU A 114 9.54 -2.81 2.01
CA LEU A 114 9.57 -1.35 2.02
C LEU A 114 10.79 -0.79 1.26
N ALA A 115 11.97 -1.34 1.52
CA ALA A 115 13.21 -0.95 0.84
C ALA A 115 13.15 -1.23 -0.67
N LEU A 116 12.53 -2.33 -1.10
CA LEU A 116 12.31 -2.65 -2.52
C LEU A 116 11.46 -1.62 -3.26
N THR A 117 10.66 -0.80 -2.56
CA THR A 117 9.91 0.33 -3.13
C THR A 117 10.84 1.38 -3.77
N VAL A 118 12.09 1.48 -3.30
CA VAL A 118 13.09 2.41 -3.85
C VAL A 118 13.36 2.12 -5.33
N ALA A 119 13.36 0.85 -5.75
CA ALA A 119 13.66 0.49 -7.13
C ALA A 119 12.66 1.10 -8.16
N PRO A 120 11.33 0.82 -8.08
CA PRO A 120 10.38 1.44 -9.00
C PRO A 120 10.35 2.97 -8.85
N LEU A 121 10.52 3.52 -7.64
CA LEU A 121 10.57 4.96 -7.41
C LEU A 121 11.76 5.62 -8.12
N TYR A 122 12.96 5.09 -7.93
CA TYR A 122 14.17 5.63 -8.55
C TYR A 122 14.11 5.51 -10.08
N ILE A 123 13.69 4.35 -10.61
CA ILE A 123 13.49 4.14 -12.05
C ILE A 123 12.51 5.18 -12.61
N PHE A 124 11.39 5.40 -11.93
CA PHE A 124 10.34 6.32 -12.35
C PHE A 124 10.80 7.78 -12.34
N ALA A 125 11.39 8.23 -11.22
CA ALA A 125 11.87 9.59 -11.04
C ALA A 125 13.05 9.91 -11.98
N ARG A 126 14.00 8.98 -12.15
CA ARG A 126 15.19 9.17 -12.98
C ARG A 126 14.83 9.44 -14.44
N LYS A 127 13.84 8.70 -14.98
CA LYS A 127 13.37 8.89 -16.36
C LYS A 127 12.80 10.28 -16.62
N ARG A 128 12.28 10.98 -15.59
CA ARG A 128 11.57 12.26 -15.71
C ARG A 128 12.39 13.47 -15.31
N LEU A 129 13.19 13.32 -14.25
CA LEU A 129 13.84 14.44 -13.56
C LEU A 129 15.37 14.33 -13.57
N GLY A 130 15.92 13.29 -14.22
CA GLY A 130 17.34 12.97 -14.18
C GLY A 130 17.75 12.25 -12.89
N PRO A 131 18.96 11.67 -12.87
CA PRO A 131 19.40 10.78 -11.80
C PRO A 131 19.69 11.49 -10.47
N GLN A 132 20.13 12.74 -10.49
CA GLN A 132 20.42 13.53 -9.29
C GLN A 132 19.13 13.83 -8.50
N THR A 133 18.13 14.37 -9.17
CA THR A 133 16.81 14.64 -8.59
C THR A 133 16.14 13.35 -8.11
N ALA A 134 16.28 12.26 -8.87
CA ALA A 134 15.77 10.96 -8.45
C ALA A 134 16.41 10.45 -7.15
N LEU A 135 17.72 10.66 -6.95
CA LEU A 135 18.38 10.34 -5.68
C LEU A 135 17.85 11.20 -4.53
N LEU A 136 17.58 12.49 -4.76
CA LEU A 136 16.97 13.36 -3.74
C LEU A 136 15.55 12.88 -3.36
N ILE A 137 14.75 12.44 -4.34
CA ILE A 137 13.42 11.87 -4.10
C ILE A 137 13.51 10.57 -3.31
N VAL A 138 14.47 9.69 -3.65
CA VAL A 138 14.73 8.47 -2.88
C VAL A 138 15.16 8.79 -1.46
N LEU A 139 16.03 9.78 -1.27
CA LEU A 139 16.44 10.21 0.06
C LEU A 139 15.27 10.77 0.86
N ALA A 140 14.41 11.58 0.24
CA ALA A 140 13.19 12.09 0.86
C ALA A 140 12.23 10.95 1.24
N PHE A 141 12.08 9.92 0.39
CA PHE A 141 11.30 8.72 0.69
C PHE A 141 11.87 7.95 1.88
N LEU A 142 13.18 7.68 1.87
CA LEU A 142 13.86 6.96 2.96
C LEU A 142 13.93 7.76 4.25
N LEU A 143 13.77 9.08 4.24
CA LEU A 143 13.70 9.92 5.44
C LEU A 143 12.27 10.30 5.83
N TYR A 144 11.26 9.79 5.11
CA TYR A 144 9.87 10.15 5.34
C TYR A 144 9.36 9.55 6.66
N PRO A 145 8.96 10.37 7.66
CA PRO A 145 8.63 9.85 8.99
C PRO A 145 7.52 8.78 9.01
N PRO A 146 6.41 8.91 8.24
CA PRO A 146 5.39 7.85 8.19
C PRO A 146 5.93 6.51 7.67
N LEU A 147 6.94 6.51 6.79
CA LEU A 147 7.59 5.28 6.34
C LEU A 147 8.36 4.59 7.48
N HIS A 148 9.04 5.37 8.33
CA HIS A 148 9.78 4.85 9.48
C HIS A 148 8.83 4.27 10.52
N PHE A 149 7.77 5.01 10.87
CA PHE A 149 6.77 4.51 11.80
C PHE A 149 6.09 3.24 11.28
N THR A 150 5.71 3.22 10.00
CA THR A 150 5.17 2.03 9.34
C THR A 150 6.11 0.83 9.50
N ALA A 151 7.39 0.99 9.19
CA ALA A 151 8.40 -0.05 9.33
C ALA A 151 8.66 -0.47 10.79
N LEU A 152 8.31 0.39 11.75
CA LEU A 152 8.50 0.16 13.18
C LEU A 152 7.21 -0.25 13.92
N THR A 153 6.11 -0.53 13.21
CA THR A 153 4.82 -0.91 13.83
C THR A 153 4.54 -2.40 13.66
N ASP A 154 5.52 -3.24 14.02
CA ASP A 154 5.48 -4.71 13.93
C ASP A 154 5.05 -5.24 12.55
N PHE A 155 5.13 -6.56 12.37
CA PHE A 155 4.81 -7.13 11.07
C PHE A 155 3.34 -6.94 10.69
N HIS A 156 3.12 -6.28 9.56
CA HIS A 156 1.84 -6.22 8.87
C HIS A 156 2.00 -6.50 7.38
N GLU A 157 1.13 -7.35 6.84
CA GLU A 157 1.23 -7.80 5.45
C GLU A 157 1.07 -6.66 4.44
N ILE A 158 0.35 -5.59 4.80
CA ILE A 158 0.13 -4.43 3.92
C ILE A 158 1.44 -3.80 3.42
N HIS A 159 2.54 -3.96 4.16
CA HIS A 159 3.87 -3.51 3.75
C HIS A 159 4.33 -4.16 2.44
N LEU A 160 3.92 -5.41 2.18
CA LEU A 160 4.20 -6.13 0.93
C LEU A 160 3.52 -5.48 -0.29
N ALA A 161 2.44 -4.72 -0.08
CA ALA A 161 1.72 -4.04 -1.15
C ALA A 161 2.45 -2.78 -1.63
N ILE A 162 3.24 -2.12 -0.77
CA ILE A 162 3.87 -0.82 -1.07
C ILE A 162 4.74 -0.86 -2.34
N PRO A 163 5.71 -1.79 -2.51
CA PRO A 163 6.51 -1.84 -3.73
C PRO A 163 5.67 -2.14 -4.98
N LEU A 164 4.62 -2.97 -4.85
CA LEU A 164 3.70 -3.32 -5.93
C LEU A 164 2.83 -2.12 -6.35
N LEU A 165 2.33 -1.35 -5.38
CA LEU A 165 1.55 -0.13 -5.61
C LEU A 165 2.43 0.95 -6.24
N MET A 166 3.67 1.13 -5.77
CA MET A 166 4.62 2.06 -6.38
C MET A 166 4.94 1.69 -7.83
N ALA A 167 5.27 0.41 -8.07
CA ALA A 167 5.50 -0.09 -9.42
C ALA A 167 4.26 0.08 -10.30
N SER A 168 3.08 -0.26 -9.79
CA SER A 168 1.82 -0.13 -10.53
C SER A 168 1.54 1.32 -10.92
N THR A 169 1.68 2.26 -10.00
CA THR A 169 1.51 3.70 -10.26
C THR A 169 2.50 4.20 -11.30
N ALA A 170 3.78 3.90 -11.13
CA ALA A 170 4.83 4.29 -12.07
C ALA A 170 4.56 3.76 -13.48
N LEU A 171 4.19 2.48 -13.59
CA LEU A 171 3.86 1.82 -14.86
C LEU A 171 2.58 2.38 -15.48
N LEU A 172 1.58 2.71 -14.67
CA LEU A 172 0.33 3.32 -15.13
C LEU A 172 0.56 4.68 -15.76
N ILE A 173 1.35 5.53 -15.10
CA ILE A 173 1.71 6.86 -15.58
C ILE A 173 2.59 6.76 -16.84
N ASP A 174 3.51 5.78 -16.90
CA ASP A 174 4.30 5.42 -18.09
C ASP A 174 3.46 4.77 -19.22
N LYS A 175 2.12 4.68 -19.07
CA LYS A 175 1.18 4.05 -20.02
C LYS A 175 1.42 2.56 -20.28
N ARG A 176 2.18 1.88 -19.41
CA ARG A 176 2.44 0.43 -19.42
C ARG A 176 1.35 -0.33 -18.67
N LEU A 177 0.13 -0.18 -19.15
CA LEU A 177 -1.09 -0.64 -18.47
C LEU A 177 -1.06 -2.12 -18.07
N ARG A 178 -0.64 -3.04 -18.96
CA ARG A 178 -0.67 -4.48 -18.68
C ARG A 178 0.14 -4.82 -17.43
N LEU A 179 1.35 -4.29 -17.33
CA LEU A 179 2.22 -4.51 -16.17
C LEU A 179 1.68 -3.82 -14.93
N SER A 180 1.12 -2.61 -15.06
CA SER A 180 0.42 -1.94 -13.95
C SER A 180 -0.72 -2.78 -13.39
N ILE A 181 -1.59 -3.34 -14.25
CA ILE A 181 -2.71 -4.19 -13.81
C ILE A 181 -2.18 -5.46 -13.12
N ILE A 182 -1.09 -6.07 -13.60
CA ILE A 182 -0.48 -7.23 -12.94
C ILE A 182 0.01 -6.86 -11.54
N CYS A 183 0.76 -5.77 -11.40
CA CYS A 183 1.24 -5.29 -10.09
C CYS A 183 0.08 -4.94 -9.15
N LEU A 184 -0.98 -4.29 -9.66
CA LEU A 184 -2.17 -3.96 -8.89
C LEU A 184 -2.92 -5.21 -8.43
N ALA A 185 -3.10 -6.19 -9.32
CA ALA A 185 -3.75 -7.46 -8.98
C ALA A 185 -2.96 -8.23 -7.91
N LEU A 186 -1.62 -8.25 -8.00
CA LEU A 186 -0.77 -8.81 -6.94
C LEU A 186 -0.91 -8.05 -5.63
N ALA A 187 -0.98 -6.71 -5.67
CA ALA A 187 -1.20 -5.90 -4.47
C ALA A 187 -2.57 -6.17 -3.82
N MET A 188 -3.61 -6.44 -4.62
CA MET A 188 -4.94 -6.82 -4.11
C MET A 188 -4.96 -8.18 -3.39
N LEU A 189 -3.97 -9.04 -3.62
CA LEU A 189 -3.79 -10.30 -2.88
C LEU A 189 -3.02 -10.13 -1.57
N VAL A 190 -2.45 -8.94 -1.32
CA VAL A 190 -1.75 -8.64 -0.07
C VAL A 190 -2.73 -8.29 1.04
N LYS A 191 -3.75 -7.48 0.73
CA LYS A 191 -4.70 -6.98 1.72
C LYS A 191 -6.01 -6.56 1.09
N GLU A 192 -7.12 -6.82 1.79
CA GLU A 192 -8.48 -6.56 1.35
C GLU A 192 -8.75 -5.10 0.96
N GLU A 193 -8.25 -4.13 1.73
CA GLU A 193 -8.47 -2.70 1.47
C GLU A 193 -7.85 -2.20 0.16
N VAL A 194 -6.86 -2.92 -0.40
CA VAL A 194 -6.23 -2.55 -1.69
C VAL A 194 -7.24 -2.59 -2.84
N THR A 195 -8.37 -3.29 -2.65
CA THR A 195 -9.50 -3.25 -3.58
C THR A 195 -10.04 -1.82 -3.79
N PHE A 196 -10.08 -0.98 -2.75
CA PHE A 196 -10.50 0.42 -2.89
C PHE A 196 -9.50 1.26 -3.69
N ILE A 197 -8.22 0.95 -3.55
CA ILE A 197 -7.14 1.55 -4.35
C ILE A 197 -7.32 1.18 -5.82
N ALA A 198 -7.65 -0.07 -6.11
CA ALA A 198 -7.90 -0.53 -7.49
C ALA A 198 -9.09 0.18 -8.15
N ILE A 199 -10.14 0.52 -7.39
CA ILE A 199 -11.23 1.39 -7.87
C ILE A 199 -10.67 2.76 -8.28
N GLY A 200 -9.82 3.37 -7.45
CA GLY A 200 -9.15 4.64 -7.78
C GLY A 200 -8.29 4.58 -9.04
N PHE A 201 -7.58 3.47 -9.26
CA PHE A 201 -6.85 3.22 -10.50
C PHE A 201 -7.78 3.19 -11.72
N GLY A 202 -8.93 2.52 -11.61
CA GLY A 202 -9.94 2.49 -12.66
C GLY A 202 -10.50 3.89 -12.98
N VAL A 203 -10.80 4.69 -11.95
CA VAL A 203 -11.23 6.09 -12.11
C VAL A 203 -10.14 6.93 -12.77
N TYR A 204 -8.88 6.79 -12.37
CA TYR A 204 -7.76 7.48 -13.00
C TYR A 204 -7.59 7.11 -14.48
N ILE A 205 -7.72 5.82 -14.82
CA ILE A 205 -7.69 5.35 -16.21
C ILE A 205 -8.84 5.97 -17.03
N ALA A 206 -10.05 5.99 -16.47
CA ALA A 206 -11.22 6.53 -17.14
C ALA A 206 -11.08 8.05 -17.38
N LEU A 207 -10.78 8.81 -16.32
CA LEU A 207 -10.83 10.27 -16.33
C LEU A 207 -9.51 10.91 -16.78
N ALA A 208 -8.40 10.58 -16.12
CA ALA A 208 -7.11 11.22 -16.38
C ALA A 208 -6.46 10.71 -17.67
N GLN A 209 -6.63 9.41 -17.99
CA GLN A 209 -6.13 8.86 -19.26
C GLN A 209 -7.16 8.87 -20.39
N ARG A 210 -8.41 9.29 -20.12
CA ARG A 210 -9.53 9.32 -21.07
C ARG A 210 -9.85 7.96 -21.70
N ARG A 211 -9.54 6.85 -21.01
CA ARG A 211 -9.81 5.48 -21.47
C ARG A 211 -11.03 4.92 -20.77
N TRP A 212 -12.18 5.56 -20.98
CA TRP A 212 -13.45 5.31 -20.29
C TRP A 212 -13.84 3.84 -20.17
N CYS A 213 -13.92 3.10 -21.29
CA CYS A 213 -14.36 1.70 -21.28
C CYS A 213 -13.46 0.82 -20.40
N LEU A 214 -12.14 1.01 -20.52
CA LEU A 214 -11.16 0.25 -19.75
C LEU A 214 -11.18 0.65 -18.27
N GLY A 215 -11.23 1.96 -17.98
CA GLY A 215 -11.28 2.43 -16.61
C GLY A 215 -12.54 1.96 -15.89
N MET A 216 -13.69 2.01 -16.56
CA MET A 216 -14.93 1.46 -16.05
C MET A 216 -14.87 -0.06 -15.87
N ALA A 217 -14.22 -0.80 -16.77
CA ALA A 217 -14.01 -2.23 -16.58
C ALA A 217 -13.19 -2.51 -15.30
N VAL A 218 -12.13 -1.75 -15.03
CA VAL A 218 -11.33 -1.88 -13.80
C VAL A 218 -12.15 -1.49 -12.57
N VAL A 219 -12.94 -0.41 -12.61
CA VAL A 219 -13.84 0.00 -11.51
C VAL A 219 -14.85 -1.10 -11.21
N ILE A 220 -15.57 -1.58 -12.22
CA ILE A 220 -16.62 -2.60 -12.05
C ILE A 220 -16.03 -3.90 -11.52
N THR A 221 -14.92 -4.37 -12.09
CA THR A 221 -14.27 -5.61 -11.63
C THR A 221 -13.75 -5.48 -10.20
N SER A 222 -13.17 -4.33 -9.83
CA SER A 222 -12.71 -4.07 -8.45
C SER A 222 -13.88 -3.97 -7.46
N LEU A 223 -14.99 -3.33 -7.86
CA LEU A 223 -16.22 -3.28 -7.04
C LEU A 223 -16.82 -4.67 -6.83
N LEU A 224 -16.95 -5.45 -7.91
CA LEU A 224 -17.44 -6.83 -7.83
C LEU A 224 -16.54 -7.68 -6.94
N TRP A 225 -15.21 -7.54 -7.08
CA TRP A 225 -14.26 -8.22 -6.21
C TRP A 225 -14.44 -7.79 -4.75
N GLY A 226 -14.58 -6.51 -4.46
CA GLY A 226 -14.82 -6.02 -3.09
C GLY A 226 -16.11 -6.57 -2.49
N VAL A 227 -17.20 -6.61 -3.26
CA VAL A 227 -18.46 -7.22 -2.80
C VAL A 227 -18.26 -8.70 -2.51
N ILE A 228 -17.67 -9.47 -3.43
CA ILE A 228 -17.36 -10.89 -3.23
C ILE A 228 -16.47 -11.07 -1.99
N LEU A 229 -15.47 -10.23 -1.82
CA LEU A 229 -14.50 -10.32 -0.75
C LEU A 229 -15.15 -10.12 0.62
N PHE A 230 -15.80 -8.97 0.81
CA PHE A 230 -16.34 -8.56 2.11
C PHE A 230 -17.68 -9.22 2.46
N GLN A 231 -18.52 -9.56 1.46
CA GLN A 231 -19.85 -10.13 1.70
C GLN A 231 -19.90 -11.65 1.59
N VAL A 232 -18.90 -12.28 0.98
CA VAL A 232 -18.94 -13.73 0.69
C VAL A 232 -17.70 -14.44 1.23
N LEU A 233 -16.51 -14.11 0.72
CA LEU A 233 -15.29 -14.85 1.05
C LEU A 233 -14.93 -14.73 2.53
N ILE A 234 -14.81 -13.50 3.04
CA ILE A 234 -14.47 -13.25 4.44
C ILE A 234 -15.50 -13.90 5.37
N PRO A 235 -16.83 -13.69 5.21
CA PRO A 235 -17.82 -14.36 6.06
C PRO A 235 -17.77 -15.88 6.01
N ILE A 236 -17.61 -16.50 4.83
CA ILE A 236 -17.48 -17.97 4.72
C ILE A 236 -16.27 -18.46 5.53
N LEU A 237 -15.13 -17.75 5.44
CA LEU A 237 -13.90 -18.09 6.14
C LEU A 237 -13.96 -17.76 7.65
N ASN A 238 -14.84 -16.83 8.04
CA ASN A 238 -15.10 -16.42 9.42
C ASN A 238 -16.36 -17.07 10.03
N GLY A 239 -16.83 -18.19 9.48
CA GLY A 239 -17.89 -19.01 10.09
C GLY A 239 -19.27 -18.35 10.04
N GLY A 240 -19.49 -17.51 9.03
CA GLY A 240 -20.71 -16.75 8.82
C GLY A 240 -20.73 -15.39 9.52
N ALA A 241 -19.70 -15.05 10.30
CA ALA A 241 -19.61 -13.73 10.93
C ALA A 241 -19.21 -12.65 9.91
N ASP A 242 -19.81 -11.46 10.05
CA ASP A 242 -19.49 -10.31 9.22
C ASP A 242 -18.04 -9.85 9.39
N TYR A 243 -17.57 -9.05 8.43
CA TYR A 243 -16.24 -8.46 8.47
C TYR A 243 -16.06 -7.57 9.71
N THR A 244 -15.16 -7.99 10.60
CA THR A 244 -14.99 -7.41 11.95
C THR A 244 -14.68 -5.91 11.92
N PHE A 245 -13.99 -5.43 10.89
CA PHE A 245 -13.55 -4.04 10.82
C PHE A 245 -14.63 -3.04 10.38
N TYR A 246 -15.87 -3.48 10.10
CA TYR A 246 -17.00 -2.55 9.95
C TYR A 246 -17.23 -1.70 11.19
N GLN A 247 -16.90 -2.21 12.38
CA GLN A 247 -17.00 -1.47 13.64
C GLN A 247 -16.12 -0.20 13.67
N ARG A 248 -15.07 -0.13 12.84
CA ARG A 248 -14.22 1.07 12.70
C ARG A 248 -14.89 2.21 11.93
N TYR A 249 -16.11 2.01 11.44
CA TYR A 249 -16.91 2.95 10.66
C TYR A 249 -18.33 3.10 11.22
N ALA A 250 -18.51 2.84 12.52
CA ALA A 250 -19.80 2.85 13.20
C ALA A 250 -20.58 4.16 13.01
N THR A 251 -19.90 5.31 12.90
CA THR A 251 -20.52 6.61 12.62
C THR A 251 -21.20 6.65 11.23
N LEU A 252 -20.71 5.86 10.27
CA LEU A 252 -21.32 5.77 8.94
C LEU A 252 -22.52 4.80 8.93
N GLY A 253 -22.52 3.79 9.79
CA GLY A 253 -23.60 2.81 9.91
C GLY A 253 -23.09 1.45 10.38
N ALA A 254 -24.00 0.56 10.76
CA ALA A 254 -23.67 -0.79 11.19
C ALA A 254 -23.47 -1.74 10.00
N THR A 255 -24.11 -1.45 8.86
CA THR A 255 -24.02 -2.28 7.65
C THR A 255 -23.46 -1.49 6.45
N PRO A 256 -22.85 -2.15 5.45
CA PRO A 256 -22.36 -1.48 4.24
C PRO A 256 -23.42 -0.67 3.50
N ARG A 257 -24.67 -1.11 3.55
CA ARG A 257 -25.80 -0.37 2.97
C ARG A 257 -26.07 0.94 3.72
N GLU A 258 -26.04 0.90 5.05
CA GLU A 258 -26.18 2.11 5.88
C GLU A 258 -24.99 3.06 5.68
N MET A 259 -23.77 2.52 5.64
CA MET A 259 -22.57 3.30 5.35
C MET A 259 -22.70 4.04 4.00
N LEU A 260 -23.16 3.35 2.95
CA LEU A 260 -23.40 3.97 1.64
C LEU A 260 -24.51 5.04 1.68
N ASN A 261 -25.58 4.80 2.45
CA ASN A 261 -26.64 5.79 2.65
C ASN A 261 -26.12 7.04 3.37
N THR A 262 -25.27 6.90 4.38
CA THR A 262 -24.66 8.03 5.09
C THR A 262 -23.71 8.81 4.17
N LEU A 263 -22.85 8.09 3.42
CA LEU A 263 -21.94 8.70 2.46
C LEU A 263 -22.67 9.51 1.37
N THR A 264 -23.86 9.06 0.95
CA THR A 264 -24.61 9.66 -0.16
C THR A 264 -25.57 10.77 0.31
N PHE A 265 -26.28 10.54 1.41
CA PHE A 265 -27.40 11.38 1.82
C PHE A 265 -27.14 12.23 3.07
N HIS A 266 -26.00 12.04 3.75
CA HIS A 266 -25.66 12.77 4.97
C HIS A 266 -24.29 13.49 4.87
N PRO A 267 -24.11 14.39 3.89
CA PRO A 267 -22.81 15.01 3.60
C PRO A 267 -22.25 15.84 4.76
N VAL A 268 -23.11 16.44 5.60
CA VAL A 268 -22.68 17.18 6.80
C VAL A 268 -22.07 16.23 7.83
N THR A 269 -22.65 15.04 8.02
CA THR A 269 -22.08 14.00 8.90
C THR A 269 -20.71 13.57 8.41
N VAL A 270 -20.59 13.29 7.11
CA VAL A 270 -19.31 12.91 6.48
C VAL A 270 -18.28 14.02 6.62
N TRP A 271 -18.66 15.28 6.35
CA TRP A 271 -17.79 16.44 6.49
C TRP A 271 -17.24 16.55 7.91
N ASN A 272 -18.13 16.57 8.91
CA ASN A 272 -17.74 16.64 10.32
C ASN A 272 -16.84 15.48 10.75
N LEU A 273 -17.09 14.28 10.20
CA LEU A 273 -16.28 13.10 10.46
C LEU A 273 -14.87 13.22 9.90
N VAL A 274 -14.68 13.78 8.70
CA VAL A 274 -13.35 13.86 8.04
C VAL A 274 -12.56 15.11 8.43
N THR A 275 -13.21 16.17 8.94
CA THR A 275 -12.56 17.45 9.29
C THR A 275 -12.32 17.64 10.79
N THR A 276 -12.19 16.55 11.55
CA THR A 276 -11.82 16.67 12.98
C THR A 276 -10.39 17.22 13.11
N PRO A 277 -10.05 17.92 14.21
CA PRO A 277 -8.71 18.48 14.40
C PRO A 277 -7.58 17.44 14.29
N SER A 278 -7.80 16.21 14.79
CA SER A 278 -6.83 15.11 14.69
C SER A 278 -6.62 14.65 13.25
N LYS A 279 -7.69 14.60 12.43
CA LYS A 279 -7.62 14.23 11.02
C LYS A 279 -6.97 15.31 10.16
N LEU A 280 -7.22 16.58 10.45
CA LEU A 280 -6.53 17.70 9.80
C LEU A 280 -5.03 17.70 10.14
N LEU A 281 -4.68 17.45 11.41
CA LEU A 281 -3.29 17.30 11.84
C LEU A 281 -2.62 16.11 11.14
N PHE A 282 -3.31 14.98 11.01
CA PHE A 282 -2.83 13.81 10.29
C PHE A 282 -2.51 14.13 8.81
N VAL A 283 -3.41 14.80 8.08
CA VAL A 283 -3.16 15.22 6.70
C VAL A 283 -1.97 16.19 6.63
N PHE A 284 -1.88 17.13 7.58
CA PHE A 284 -0.74 18.02 7.67
C PHE A 284 0.58 17.26 7.90
N GLN A 285 0.59 16.29 8.80
CA GLN A 285 1.76 15.45 9.09
C GLN A 285 2.20 14.59 7.89
N LEU A 286 1.27 14.19 7.02
CA LEU A 286 1.59 13.50 5.78
C LEU A 286 2.27 14.44 4.75
N LEU A 287 1.77 15.68 4.62
CA LEU A 287 2.19 16.59 3.56
C LEU A 287 3.36 17.51 3.95
N ALA A 288 3.48 17.88 5.22
CA ALA A 288 4.49 18.83 5.71
C ALA A 288 5.93 18.38 5.45
N PRO A 289 6.32 17.10 5.68
CA PRO A 289 7.68 16.63 5.36
C PRO A 289 8.02 16.72 3.87
N LEU A 290 7.00 16.75 3.01
CA LEU A 290 7.12 16.84 1.55
C LEU A 290 6.85 18.26 1.03
N ALA A 291 6.80 19.25 1.92
CA ALA A 291 6.48 20.64 1.59
C ALA A 291 5.17 20.79 0.77
N ALA A 292 4.22 19.89 0.97
CA ALA A 292 2.98 19.78 0.19
C ALA A 292 3.15 19.68 -1.34
N LEU A 293 4.35 19.35 -1.83
CA LEU A 293 4.62 19.10 -3.26
C LEU A 293 3.71 18.04 -3.90
N PRO A 294 3.25 16.98 -3.20
CA PRO A 294 2.35 16.00 -3.81
C PRO A 294 1.06 16.62 -4.36
N LEU A 295 0.59 17.74 -3.80
CA LEU A 295 -0.61 18.45 -4.26
C LEU A 295 -0.44 19.05 -5.67
N LEU A 296 0.80 19.33 -6.11
CA LEU A 296 1.10 19.81 -7.46
C LEU A 296 1.03 18.68 -8.50
N GLY A 297 1.00 17.42 -8.06
CA GLY A 297 1.00 16.23 -8.90
C GLY A 297 -0.33 15.91 -9.58
N PHE A 298 -1.23 16.87 -9.80
CA PHE A 298 -2.51 16.63 -10.46
C PHE A 298 -2.31 16.16 -11.92
N PRO A 299 -3.06 15.15 -12.42
CA PRO A 299 -4.12 14.39 -11.74
C PRO A 299 -3.64 13.17 -10.95
N SER A 300 -2.34 12.85 -10.91
CA SER A 300 -1.80 11.64 -10.27
C SER A 300 -2.06 11.56 -8.76
N ILE A 301 -2.07 12.70 -8.06
CA ILE A 301 -2.42 12.77 -6.63
C ILE A 301 -3.81 12.22 -6.32
N LEU A 302 -4.72 12.16 -7.31
CA LEU A 302 -6.05 11.56 -7.13
C LEU A 302 -5.99 10.06 -6.81
N LEU A 303 -4.89 9.37 -7.12
CA LEU A 303 -4.69 7.96 -6.72
C LEU A 303 -4.57 7.79 -5.19
N ALA A 304 -4.23 8.85 -4.46
CA ALA A 304 -4.18 8.85 -3.00
C ALA A 304 -5.59 8.94 -2.37
N VAL A 305 -6.60 9.40 -3.12
CA VAL A 305 -7.94 9.71 -2.60
C VAL A 305 -8.67 8.50 -2.02
N PRO A 306 -8.68 7.30 -2.64
CA PRO A 306 -9.36 6.14 -2.03
C PRO A 306 -8.75 5.80 -0.67
N THR A 307 -7.42 5.77 -0.59
CA THR A 307 -6.70 5.45 0.64
C THR A 307 -6.95 6.50 1.71
N LEU A 308 -6.76 7.77 1.38
CA LEU A 308 -7.02 8.87 2.30
C LEU A 308 -8.49 8.88 2.73
N GLY A 309 -9.41 8.58 1.81
CA GLY A 309 -10.85 8.51 2.05
C GLY A 309 -11.20 7.48 3.13
N TYR A 310 -10.79 6.22 2.99
CA TYR A 310 -11.15 5.20 3.99
C TYR A 310 -10.44 5.44 5.33
N LEU A 311 -9.24 6.04 5.36
CA LEU A 311 -8.56 6.41 6.60
C LEU A 311 -9.33 7.53 7.33
N LEU A 312 -9.67 8.60 6.60
CA LEU A 312 -10.41 9.74 7.16
C LEU A 312 -11.87 9.42 7.51
N LEU A 313 -12.47 8.41 6.90
CA LEU A 313 -13.82 7.96 7.22
C LEU A 313 -13.88 7.08 8.47
N SER A 314 -12.75 6.62 9.00
CA SER A 314 -12.75 5.75 10.18
C SER A 314 -12.98 6.53 11.48
N ASP A 315 -13.67 5.89 12.43
CA ASP A 315 -13.77 6.26 13.84
C ASP A 315 -12.54 5.81 14.65
N TYR A 316 -11.72 4.91 14.08
CA TYR A 316 -10.57 4.32 14.76
C TYR A 316 -9.34 5.21 14.64
N GLY A 317 -8.99 5.90 15.74
CA GLY A 317 -7.94 6.92 15.75
C GLY A 317 -6.57 6.47 15.27
N PHE A 318 -6.22 5.19 15.37
CA PHE A 318 -4.94 4.67 14.82
C PHE A 318 -4.88 4.73 13.29
N MET A 319 -6.01 4.66 12.58
CA MET A 319 -6.04 4.81 11.11
C MET A 319 -5.69 6.23 10.66
N THR A 320 -5.84 7.22 11.54
CA THR A 320 -5.49 8.62 11.26
C THR A 320 -4.30 9.06 12.12
N SER A 321 -3.36 8.15 12.33
CA SER A 321 -2.06 8.45 12.94
C SER A 321 -0.94 8.01 12.02
N ILE A 322 0.07 8.87 11.85
CA ILE A 322 1.29 8.53 11.10
C ILE A 322 2.17 7.53 11.84
N THR A 323 1.90 7.26 13.11
CA THR A 323 2.71 6.37 13.96
C THR A 323 2.33 4.90 13.83
N PHE A 324 1.38 4.57 12.95
CA PHE A 324 0.90 3.21 12.71
C PHE A 324 0.93 2.88 11.21
N TYR A 325 0.96 1.58 10.92
CA TYR A 325 1.05 1.01 9.56
C TYR A 325 -0.13 1.37 8.63
N TYR A 326 -1.27 1.87 9.12
CA TYR A 326 -2.43 2.17 8.27
C TYR A 326 -2.13 3.18 7.15
N THR A 327 -1.11 4.02 7.34
CA THR A 327 -0.65 4.98 6.33
C THR A 327 0.14 4.35 5.19
N ALA A 328 0.68 3.14 5.38
CA ALA A 328 1.53 2.42 4.42
C ALA A 328 1.06 2.51 2.96
N PRO A 329 -0.17 2.10 2.61
CA PRO A 329 -0.60 2.08 1.21
C PRO A 329 -0.78 3.48 0.59
N LEU A 330 -0.77 4.55 1.39
CA LEU A 330 -0.86 5.93 0.89
C LEU A 330 0.49 6.42 0.36
N ILE A 331 1.59 5.95 0.96
CA ILE A 331 2.95 6.49 0.73
C ILE A 331 3.33 6.50 -0.76
N PRO A 332 3.10 5.43 -1.56
CA PRO A 332 3.48 5.43 -2.98
C PRO A 332 2.82 6.52 -3.83
N PHE A 333 1.69 7.08 -3.40
CA PHE A 333 0.98 8.12 -4.14
C PHE A 333 1.45 9.54 -3.81
N LEU A 334 2.30 9.68 -2.79
CA LEU A 334 2.88 10.95 -2.37
C LEU A 334 4.26 11.23 -3.00
N PHE A 335 4.84 10.27 -3.74
CA PHE A 335 6.18 10.37 -4.34
C PHE A 335 6.14 10.11 -5.86
#